data_AF-A0A6C2C9J0-F1
#
_entry.id   AF-A0A6C2C9J0-F1
#
_cell.length_a   1.000
_cell.length_b   1.000
_cell.length_c   1.000
_cell.angle_alpha   90.00
_cell.angle_beta   90.00
_cell.angle_gamma   90.00
#
_symmetry.space_group_name_H-M   'P 1'
#
loop_
_entity.id
_entity.type
_entity.pdbx_description
1 polymer ?
#
loop_
_entity_poly.entity_id
_entity_poly.type
_entity_poly.pdbx_seq_one_letter_code
_entity_poly.pdbx_strand_id
1 'polypeptide(L)'
;MTYRFDLNNPSQTSTLIALSMTDVNFDVGRKWTYVPSEKQFVLNFADEVRTIAELRDDEQVRFYLQTEGQNPTAKTSFANLIYEPILHEEILGLAEAK
;
A
#
# COMPACT_ATOMS: atom_id res chain seq x y z
N MET A 1 -4.90 -21.28 -3.45
CA MET A 1 -4.15 -20.08 -3.06
C MET A 1 -5.17 -19.12 -2.46
N THR A 2 -4.95 -18.64 -1.24
CA THR A 2 -5.89 -17.74 -0.56
C THR A 2 -5.30 -16.34 -0.58
N TYR A 3 -5.94 -15.41 -1.26
CA TYR A 3 -5.50 -14.02 -1.30
C TYR A 3 -5.96 -13.30 -0.03
N ARG A 4 -5.06 -12.52 0.59
CA ARG A 4 -5.37 -11.67 1.75
C ARG A 4 -5.88 -10.29 1.32
N PHE A 5 -5.64 -9.89 0.07
CA PHE A 5 -6.17 -8.67 -0.53
C PHE A 5 -6.55 -8.88 -1.99
N ASP A 6 -7.61 -8.20 -2.45
CA ASP A 6 -8.03 -8.18 -3.85
C ASP A 6 -8.08 -6.73 -4.34
N LEU A 7 -7.26 -6.40 -5.34
CA LEU A 7 -7.21 -5.07 -5.94
C LEU A 7 -8.50 -4.70 -6.69
N ASN A 8 -9.25 -5.69 -7.16
CA ASN A 8 -10.51 -5.51 -7.88
C ASN A 8 -11.73 -5.50 -6.95
N ASN A 9 -11.60 -6.07 -5.75
CA ASN A 9 -12.64 -6.06 -4.73
C ASN A 9 -12.07 -5.81 -3.32
N PRO A 10 -11.55 -4.60 -3.06
CA PRO A 10 -10.90 -4.29 -1.79
C PRO A 10 -11.91 -4.22 -0.65
N SER A 11 -11.56 -4.84 0.48
CA SER A 11 -12.38 -4.80 1.71
C SER A 11 -12.48 -3.36 2.25
N GLN A 12 -13.61 -3.01 2.84
CA GLN A 12 -13.76 -1.72 3.56
C GLN A 12 -12.95 -1.66 4.85
N THR A 13 -12.51 -2.81 5.36
CA THR A 13 -11.79 -2.92 6.63
C THR A 13 -10.28 -3.00 6.48
N SER A 14 -9.77 -3.10 5.25
CA SER A 14 -8.33 -3.16 5.02
C SER A 14 -7.91 -2.29 3.84
N THR A 15 -6.78 -1.62 4.00
CA THR A 15 -6.19 -0.79 2.94
C THR A 15 -4.82 -1.32 2.59
N LEU A 16 -4.55 -1.52 1.30
CA LEU A 16 -3.24 -1.92 0.82
C LEU A 16 -2.32 -0.70 0.78
N ILE A 17 -1.17 -0.83 1.41
CA ILE A 17 -0.16 0.21 1.53
C ILE A 17 1.13 -0.31 0.91
N ALA A 18 1.78 0.54 0.13
CA ALA A 18 3.12 0.33 -0.38
C ALA A 18 4.09 1.29 0.32
N LEU A 19 5.23 0.77 0.76
CA LEU A 19 6.28 1.53 1.43
C LEU A 19 7.61 1.36 0.75
N SER A 20 8.33 2.45 0.53
CA SER A 20 9.73 2.39 0.13
C SER A 20 10.65 2.12 1.32
N MET A 21 11.50 1.10 1.19
CA MET A 21 12.55 0.74 2.15
C MET A 21 13.72 1.73 2.19
N THR A 22 13.91 2.52 1.13
CA THR A 22 14.99 3.54 1.07
C THR A 22 14.78 4.67 2.07
N ASP A 23 13.52 4.92 2.44
CA ASP A 23 13.12 6.08 3.24
C ASP A 23 12.66 5.68 4.66
N VAL A 24 12.85 4.43 5.07
CA VAL A 24 12.40 3.90 6.38
C VAL A 24 13.09 4.57 7.57
N ASN A 25 14.25 5.22 7.35
CA ASN A 25 14.92 6.03 8.39
C ASN A 25 14.26 7.39 8.65
N PHE A 26 13.29 7.82 7.83
CA PHE A 26 12.48 9.00 8.08
C PHE A 26 11.14 8.58 8.69
N ASP A 27 10.69 9.29 9.73
CA ASP A 27 9.41 9.11 10.46
C ASP A 27 8.14 9.03 9.57
N VAL A 28 8.29 9.31 8.27
CA VAL A 28 7.24 9.43 7.24
C VAL A 28 7.68 8.90 5.88
N GLY A 29 8.51 7.84 5.81
CA GLY A 29 8.95 7.23 4.55
C GLY A 29 7.85 7.12 3.48
N ARG A 30 8.22 7.11 2.19
CA ARG A 30 7.23 7.19 1.09
C ARG A 30 6.16 6.10 1.22
N LYS A 31 4.97 6.53 1.61
CA LYS A 31 3.80 5.70 1.87
C LYS A 31 2.74 5.99 0.84
N TRP A 32 2.54 5.03 -0.05
CA TRP A 32 1.46 5.09 -1.01
C TRP A 32 0.29 4.24 -0.56
N THR A 33 -0.89 4.83 -0.64
CA THR A 33 -2.15 4.17 -0.32
C THR A 33 -2.84 3.75 -1.60
N TYR A 34 -3.29 2.50 -1.68
CA TYR A 34 -4.07 2.05 -2.81
C TYR A 34 -5.45 2.71 -2.82
N VAL A 35 -5.80 3.33 -3.94
CA VAL A 35 -7.10 3.98 -4.17
C VAL A 35 -7.90 3.13 -5.17
N PRO A 36 -8.91 2.37 -4.70
CA PRO A 36 -9.66 1.44 -5.54
C PRO A 36 -10.36 2.07 -6.74
N SER A 37 -10.89 3.29 -6.56
CA SER A 37 -11.62 4.02 -7.61
C SER A 37 -10.72 4.41 -8.79
N GLU A 38 -9.43 4.60 -8.53
CA GLU A 38 -8.44 5.05 -9.52
C GLU A 38 -7.52 3.91 -9.98
N LYS A 39 -7.55 2.76 -9.28
CA LYS A 39 -6.64 1.62 -9.49
C LYS A 39 -5.17 2.02 -9.44
N GLN A 40 -4.84 2.95 -8.55
CA GLN A 40 -3.52 3.56 -8.43
C GLN A 40 -3.14 3.71 -6.96
N PHE A 41 -1.87 4.01 -6.73
CA PHE A 41 -1.27 4.24 -5.44
C PHE A 41 -0.94 5.73 -5.29
N VAL A 42 -1.53 6.38 -4.29
CA VAL A 42 -1.36 7.82 -4.07
C VAL A 42 -0.49 8.03 -2.84
N LEU A 43 0.53 8.87 -2.97
CA LEU A 43 1.39 9.24 -1.85
C LEU A 43 0.62 10.14 -0.89
N ASN A 44 0.63 9.84 0.41
CA ASN A 44 -0.23 10.57 1.35
C ASN A 44 0.14 12.05 1.60
N PHE A 45 1.37 12.45 1.26
CA PHE A 45 1.90 13.78 1.59
C PHE A 45 2.33 14.62 0.40
N ALA A 46 2.25 14.07 -0.81
CA ALA A 46 2.41 14.80 -2.07
C ALA A 46 1.41 14.26 -3.09
N ASP A 47 1.07 15.04 -4.11
CA ASP A 47 0.23 14.58 -5.23
C ASP A 47 1.00 13.66 -6.19
N GLU A 48 1.88 12.79 -5.66
CA GLU A 48 2.59 11.78 -6.43
C GLU A 48 1.70 10.53 -6.53
N VAL A 49 1.43 10.15 -7.77
CA VAL A 49 0.64 8.96 -8.09
C VAL A 49 1.55 7.94 -8.78
N ARG A 50 1.49 6.69 -8.31
CA ARG A 50 2.18 5.55 -8.88
C ARG A 50 1.18 4.50 -9.32
N THR A 51 1.50 3.84 -10.42
CA THR A 51 0.75 2.69 -10.90
C THR A 51 1.08 1.47 -10.04
N ILE A 52 0.19 0.47 -10.12
CA ILE A 52 0.37 -0.82 -9.46
C ILE A 52 1.64 -1.52 -10.00
N ALA A 53 1.91 -1.42 -11.30
CA ALA A 53 3.09 -2.02 -11.93
C ALA A 53 4.40 -1.39 -11.44
N GLU A 54 4.46 -0.06 -11.36
CA GLU A 54 5.65 0.66 -10.86
C GLU A 54 6.05 0.22 -9.45
N LEU A 55 5.09 0.10 -8.53
CA LEU A 55 5.39 -0.29 -7.15
C LEU A 55 5.61 -1.79 -6.98
N ARG A 56 4.99 -2.63 -7.83
CA ARG A 56 5.23 -4.08 -7.83
C ARG A 56 6.67 -4.41 -8.25
N ASP A 57 7.16 -3.73 -9.27
CA ASP A 57 8.45 -4.03 -9.89
C ASP A 57 9.63 -3.35 -9.16
N ASP A 58 9.34 -2.51 -8.16
CA ASP A 58 10.35 -1.88 -7.31
C ASP A 58 10.78 -2.81 -6.17
N GLU A 59 12.02 -3.29 -6.22
CA GLU A 59 12.60 -4.17 -5.19
C GLU A 59 12.75 -3.50 -3.82
N GLN A 60 12.72 -2.16 -3.77
CA GLN A 60 12.75 -1.40 -2.53
C GLN A 60 11.35 -1.24 -1.93
N VAL A 61 10.28 -1.60 -2.64
CA VAL A 61 8.92 -1.47 -2.13
C VAL A 61 8.50 -2.72 -1.36
N ARG A 62 7.80 -2.52 -0.24
CA ARG A 62 7.16 -3.57 0.56
C ARG A 62 5.69 -3.25 0.73
N PHE A 63 4.86 -4.28 0.66
CA PHE A 63 3.42 -4.15 0.80
C PHE A 63 2.96 -4.54 2.21
N TYR A 64 1.98 -3.78 2.70
CA TYR A 64 1.38 -3.98 4.01
C TYR A 64 -0.14 -3.84 3.90
N LEU A 65 -0.84 -4.61 4.73
CA LEU A 65 -2.25 -4.40 5.01
C LEU A 65 -2.39 -3.52 6.25
N GLN A 66 -3.07 -2.40 6.09
CA GLN A 66 -3.56 -1.63 7.22
C GLN A 66 -4.95 -2.15 7.59
N THR A 67 -5.11 -2.74 8.77
CA THR A 67 -6.37 -3.33 9.24
C THR A 67 -7.12 -2.44 10.23
N GLU A 68 -6.40 -1.63 11.01
CA GLU A 68 -6.97 -0.70 11.99
C GLU A 68 -6.09 0.57 12.17
N GLY A 69 -6.74 1.70 12.44
CA GLY A 69 -6.07 2.98 12.70
C GLY A 69 -6.73 4.17 12.01
N GLN A 70 -6.73 5.33 12.67
CA GLN A 70 -7.42 6.52 12.18
C GLN A 70 -6.91 6.93 10.80
N ASN A 71 -7.84 6.89 9.84
CA ASN A 71 -7.78 7.44 8.49
C ASN A 71 -6.49 7.06 7.70
N PRO A 72 -6.54 6.08 6.77
CA PRO A 72 -5.36 5.67 6.00
C PRO A 72 -4.72 6.81 5.20
N THR A 73 -5.46 7.89 4.95
CA THR A 73 -4.99 9.12 4.30
C THR A 73 -4.40 10.17 5.26
N ALA A 74 -4.50 9.97 6.58
CA ALA A 74 -3.92 10.88 7.55
C ALA A 74 -2.39 10.89 7.45
N LYS A 75 -1.82 12.09 7.59
CA LYS A 75 -0.38 12.33 7.74
C LYS A 75 0.06 11.99 9.18
N THR A 76 -0.14 10.74 9.59
CA THR A 76 0.27 10.23 10.91
C THR A 76 1.54 9.39 10.77
N SER A 77 2.41 9.42 11.79
CA SER A 77 3.62 8.59 11.85
C SER A 77 3.27 7.10 11.77
N PHE A 78 4.14 6.35 11.11
CA PHE A 78 3.98 4.91 10.89
C PHE A 78 3.87 4.12 12.20
N ALA A 79 4.49 4.63 13.27
CA ALA A 79 4.52 4.00 14.59
C ALA A 79 3.13 3.85 15.26
N ASN A 80 2.11 4.58 14.79
CA ASN A 80 0.78 4.60 15.41
C ASN A 80 -0.29 3.78 14.66
N LEU A 81 0.10 3.00 13.64
CA LEU A 81 -0.81 2.26 12.78
C LEU A 81 -0.50 0.77 12.80
N ILE A 82 -1.53 -0.07 12.77
CA ILE A 82 -1.37 -1.53 12.74
C ILE A 82 -1.21 -1.97 11.29
N TYR A 83 0.02 -2.33 10.95
CA TYR A 83 0.39 -2.83 9.63
C TYR A 83 0.78 -4.30 9.70
N GLU A 84 0.13 -5.11 8.87
CA GLU A 84 0.51 -6.50 8.67
C GLU A 84 1.25 -6.63 7.35
N PRO A 85 2.49 -7.19 7.33
CA PRO A 85 3.15 -7.47 6.07
C PRO A 85 2.32 -8.44 5.21
N ILE A 86 2.30 -8.19 3.90
CA ILE A 86 1.64 -9.03 2.90
C ILE A 86 2.58 -9.27 1.74
N LEU A 87 2.68 -10.52 1.29
CA LEU A 87 3.52 -10.90 0.16
C LEU A 87 2.83 -10.56 -1.17
N HIS A 88 3.62 -10.37 -2.23
CA HIS A 88 3.08 -10.05 -3.56
C HIS A 88 2.09 -11.12 -4.06
N GLU A 89 2.37 -12.38 -3.76
CA GLU A 89 1.55 -13.53 -4.16
C GLU A 89 0.22 -13.64 -3.38
N GLU A 90 0.10 -12.94 -2.25
CA GLU A 90 -1.12 -12.88 -1.44
C GLU A 90 -2.08 -11.76 -1.90
N ILE A 91 -1.70 -10.98 -2.92
CA ILE A 91 -2.48 -9.87 -3.47
C ILE A 91 -3.00 -10.25 -4.86
N LEU A 92 -4.33 -10.43 -4.98
CA LEU A 92 -4.97 -10.71 -6.25
C LEU A 92 -4.95 -9.46 -7.15
N GLY A 93 -4.60 -9.64 -8.42
CA GLY A 93 -4.49 -8.57 -9.43
C GLY A 93 -3.13 -7.87 -9.46
N LEU A 94 -2.24 -8.09 -8.49
CA LEU A 94 -0.94 -7.39 -8.43
C LEU A 94 -0.03 -7.85 -9.57
N ALA A 95 0.07 -9.17 -9.76
CA ALA A 95 0.83 -9.78 -10.85
C ALA A 95 0.24 -9.48 -12.24
N GLU A 96 -1.05 -9.17 -12.32
CA GLU A 96 -1.77 -8.96 -13.58
C GLU A 96 -1.81 -7.47 -14.01
N ALA A 97 -1.46 -6.56 -13.10
CA ALA A 97 -1.37 -5.14 -13.40
C ALA A 97 -0.24 -4.89 -14.42
N LYS A 98 -0.60 -4.32 -15.58
CA LYS A 98 0.32 -3.94 -16.65
C LYS A 98 0.60 -2.45 -16.63
#